data_AF-A0A832AKH4-F1
#
_entry.id   AF-A0A832AKH4-F1
#
_cell.length_a   1.000
_cell.length_b   1.000
_cell.length_c   1.000
_cell.angle_alpha   90.00
_cell.angle_beta   90.00
_cell.angle_gamma   90.00
#
_symmetry.space_group_name_H-M   'P 1'
#
loop_
_entity.id
_entity.type
_entity.pdbx_description
1 polymer ?
#
loop_
_entity_poly.entity_id
_entity_poly.type
_entity_poly.pdbx_seq_one_letter_code
_entity_poly.pdbx_strand_id
1 'polypeptide(L)'
;MIAAVAAVAVALGILGPIVRFDLAPFVEPPGILGPVGGLSLIALLAWFGAADVRRFRGMIRLLVGGLALEVVILVALLFSPHGVAYLGDLLVGAVICAGIALGTGWLLYQTKPIPPVLPWMTEKPITAIERVGQVILGLFGAGLLVLAAVVLALGVAGALPGLVSQPLLAGGLILKMALLGALALLAASDVRRHASALTLVILASAISFVAALATLRSVALSGARVLSVSGTSLTLAQIQQGVLVADAAIVVVFAALSLAMSRARLDYLGYVWPFQFRTVEALANALVPDAPDRIPAHQIALILDRYLSSFPSSRLVLTRLAVTGLELAPLAWLHPPLSILSPVACRRFLDLRYKDNLAAKEGRTPILDLLRTQLQGAMRIGMQGVYIGCYS
;
A
#
# COMPACT_ATOMS: atom_id res chain seq x y z
N MET A 1 2.50 -10.64 -11.85
CA MET A 1 2.79 -11.97 -11.24
C MET A 1 3.18 -11.84 -9.77
N ILE A 2 4.32 -11.21 -9.44
CA ILE A 2 4.80 -11.04 -8.04
C ILE A 2 3.69 -10.54 -7.10
N ALA A 3 3.02 -9.44 -7.47
CA ALA A 3 1.92 -8.88 -6.69
C ALA A 3 0.78 -9.87 -6.42
N ALA A 4 0.41 -10.68 -7.42
CA ALA A 4 -0.68 -11.66 -7.29
C ALA A 4 -0.27 -12.82 -6.39
N VAL A 5 0.94 -13.37 -6.56
CA VAL A 5 1.47 -14.46 -5.72
C VAL A 5 1.57 -14.00 -4.27
N ALA A 6 2.14 -12.82 -4.02
CA ALA A 6 2.26 -12.28 -2.68
C ALA A 6 0.89 -11.93 -2.06
N ALA A 7 -0.07 -11.42 -2.84
CA ALA A 7 -1.43 -11.19 -2.37
C ALA A 7 -2.15 -12.49 -2.00
N VAL A 8 -1.98 -13.57 -2.77
CA VAL A 8 -2.52 -14.90 -2.42
C VAL A 8 -1.87 -15.40 -1.12
N ALA A 9 -0.56 -15.27 -0.97
CA ALA A 9 0.14 -15.66 0.26
C ALA A 9 -0.36 -14.86 1.48
N VAL A 10 -0.58 -13.56 1.34
CA VAL A 10 -1.18 -12.70 2.38
C VAL A 10 -2.60 -13.15 2.71
N ALA A 11 -3.42 -13.42 1.70
CA ALA A 11 -4.80 -13.89 1.91
C ALA A 11 -4.83 -15.24 2.63
N LEU A 12 -3.97 -16.19 2.23
CA LEU A 12 -3.81 -17.47 2.91
C LEU A 12 -3.33 -17.30 4.35
N GLY A 13 -2.39 -16.38 4.60
CA GLY A 13 -1.94 -16.05 5.95
C GLY A 13 -3.05 -15.47 6.83
N ILE A 14 -3.93 -14.63 6.29
CA ILE A 14 -5.06 -14.05 7.03
C ILE A 14 -6.18 -15.08 7.25
N LEU A 15 -6.50 -15.89 6.23
CA LEU A 15 -7.61 -16.85 6.28
C LEU A 15 -7.25 -18.15 7.00
N GLY A 16 -5.98 -18.56 6.97
CA GLY A 16 -5.49 -19.79 7.63
C GLY A 16 -5.91 -19.89 9.10
N PRO A 17 -5.66 -18.87 9.94
CA PRO A 17 -6.10 -18.80 11.34
C PRO A 17 -7.60 -18.90 11.53
N ILE A 18 -8.38 -18.40 10.57
CA ILE A 18 -9.83 -18.32 10.66
C ILE A 18 -10.46 -19.67 10.31
N VAL A 19 -9.92 -20.34 9.29
CA VAL A 19 -10.48 -21.58 8.72
C VAL A 19 -9.84 -22.85 9.30
N ARG A 20 -8.71 -22.74 10.03
CA ARG A 20 -7.92 -23.87 10.55
C ARG A 20 -7.44 -24.83 9.46
N PHE A 21 -6.92 -24.28 8.36
CA PHE A 21 -6.26 -25.11 7.36
C PHE A 21 -5.00 -25.75 7.95
N ASP A 22 -4.87 -27.08 7.90
CA ASP A 22 -3.69 -27.86 8.34
C ASP A 22 -2.47 -27.67 7.40
N LEU A 23 -2.12 -26.42 7.10
CA LEU A 23 -0.89 -26.11 6.38
C LEU A 23 0.25 -26.10 7.40
N ALA A 24 0.94 -27.23 7.57
CA ALA A 24 2.01 -27.44 8.56
C ALA A 24 2.98 -26.26 8.83
N PRO A 25 3.40 -25.43 7.85
CA PRO A 25 4.25 -24.25 8.13
C PRO A 25 3.50 -22.96 8.54
N PHE A 26 2.18 -22.89 8.42
CA PHE A 26 1.37 -21.68 8.64
C PHE A 26 0.46 -21.73 9.88
N VAL A 27 0.41 -22.84 10.63
CA VAL A 27 -0.68 -23.10 11.58
C VAL A 27 -0.36 -22.75 13.02
N GLU A 28 0.91 -22.64 13.41
CA GLU A 28 1.24 -22.31 14.80
C GLU A 28 1.36 -20.78 15.00
N PRO A 29 0.36 -20.07 15.56
CA PRO A 29 0.55 -18.70 16.01
C PRO A 29 1.71 -18.64 17.03
N PRO A 30 2.65 -17.67 16.96
CA PRO A 30 2.66 -16.39 16.20
C PRO A 30 3.02 -16.43 14.71
N GLY A 31 3.16 -17.62 14.11
CA GLY A 31 3.77 -17.97 12.81
C GLY A 31 3.47 -17.14 11.56
N ILE A 32 2.54 -16.20 11.62
CA ILE A 32 1.90 -15.63 10.43
C ILE A 32 2.23 -14.15 10.26
N LEU A 33 2.46 -13.40 11.34
CA LEU A 33 2.47 -11.93 11.27
C LEU A 33 3.72 -11.34 10.66
N GLY A 34 4.90 -11.88 11.00
CA GLY A 34 6.17 -11.45 10.42
C GLY A 34 6.14 -11.62 8.90
N PRO A 35 5.93 -12.84 8.39
CA PRO A 35 5.87 -13.10 6.95
C PRO A 35 4.74 -12.37 6.25
N VAL A 36 3.51 -12.35 6.79
CA VAL A 36 2.38 -11.63 6.16
C VAL A 36 2.68 -10.13 6.07
N GLY A 37 3.30 -9.55 7.09
CA GLY A 37 3.75 -8.15 7.06
C GLY A 37 4.74 -7.88 5.94
N GLY A 38 5.84 -8.63 5.88
CA GLY A 38 6.87 -8.48 4.85
C GLY A 38 6.34 -8.76 3.43
N LEU A 39 5.59 -9.85 3.26
CA LEU A 39 4.97 -10.22 1.98
C LEU A 39 3.92 -9.21 1.53
N SER A 40 3.16 -8.59 2.45
CA SER A 40 2.20 -7.54 2.08
C SER A 40 2.89 -6.31 1.51
N LEU A 41 4.06 -5.91 2.04
CA LEU A 41 4.86 -4.82 1.49
C LEU A 41 5.42 -5.16 0.12
N ILE A 42 5.97 -6.36 -0.06
CA ILE A 42 6.42 -6.86 -1.37
C ILE A 42 5.25 -6.85 -2.37
N ALA A 43 4.08 -7.33 -1.96
CA ALA A 43 2.88 -7.37 -2.79
C ALA A 43 2.46 -5.95 -3.21
N LEU A 44 2.37 -5.02 -2.25
CA LEU A 44 1.97 -3.64 -2.50
C LEU A 44 2.98 -2.88 -3.36
N LEU A 45 4.29 -3.05 -3.12
CA LEU A 45 5.35 -2.45 -3.94
C LEU A 45 5.29 -2.96 -5.37
N ALA A 46 5.14 -4.28 -5.56
CA ALA A 46 4.97 -4.87 -6.87
C ALA A 46 3.68 -4.41 -7.56
N TRP A 47 2.60 -4.24 -6.79
CA TRP A 47 1.30 -3.80 -7.30
C TRP A 47 1.32 -2.35 -7.79
N PHE A 48 1.86 -1.43 -6.98
CA PHE A 48 2.06 -0.03 -7.39
C PHE A 48 3.06 0.06 -8.55
N GLY A 49 4.16 -0.69 -8.48
CA GLY A 49 5.16 -0.75 -9.55
C GLY A 49 4.57 -1.20 -10.90
N ALA A 50 3.65 -2.16 -10.89
CA ALA A 50 2.99 -2.67 -12.09
C ALA A 50 1.98 -1.69 -12.70
N ALA A 51 1.44 -0.75 -11.92
CA ALA A 51 0.43 0.19 -12.38
C ALA A 51 1.01 1.32 -13.26
N ASP A 52 2.19 1.82 -12.88
CA ASP A 52 2.97 2.74 -13.69
C ASP A 52 4.47 2.62 -13.35
N VAL A 53 5.19 1.83 -14.16
CA VAL A 53 6.64 1.60 -14.01
C VAL A 53 7.44 2.90 -14.10
N ARG A 54 6.94 3.91 -14.82
CA ARG A 54 7.62 5.20 -15.00
C ARG A 54 7.56 5.99 -13.70
N ARG A 55 6.35 6.13 -13.15
CA ARG A 55 6.09 6.84 -11.90
C ARG A 55 6.68 6.15 -10.68
N PHE A 56 6.56 4.82 -10.62
CA PHE A 56 6.92 4.03 -9.44
C PHE A 56 8.27 3.31 -9.56
N ARG A 57 9.16 3.79 -10.43
CA ARG A 57 10.53 3.24 -10.56
C ARG A 57 11.29 3.19 -9.24
N GLY A 58 11.12 4.19 -8.38
CA GLY A 58 11.68 4.20 -7.02
C GLY A 58 11.15 3.06 -6.14
N MET A 59 9.85 2.76 -6.23
CA MET A 59 9.23 1.65 -5.49
C MET A 59 9.70 0.29 -6.01
N ILE A 60 9.91 0.15 -7.32
CA ILE A 60 10.48 -1.08 -7.89
C ILE A 60 11.93 -1.27 -7.42
N ARG A 61 12.71 -0.20 -7.30
CA ARG A 61 14.06 -0.27 -6.69
C ARG A 61 13.99 -0.67 -5.21
N LEU A 62 13.04 -0.13 -4.44
CA LEU A 62 12.82 -0.56 -3.07
C LEU A 62 12.36 -2.03 -2.98
N LEU A 63 11.56 -2.51 -3.92
CA LEU A 63 11.19 -3.92 -4.03
C LEU A 63 12.43 -4.81 -4.26
N VAL A 64 13.26 -4.46 -5.24
CA VAL A 64 14.51 -5.20 -5.53
C VAL A 64 15.46 -5.15 -4.34
N GLY A 65 15.65 -3.97 -3.74
CA GLY A 65 16.49 -3.78 -2.55
C GLY A 65 15.96 -4.54 -1.33
N GLY A 66 14.65 -4.57 -1.13
CA GLY A 66 13.99 -5.35 -0.08
C GLY A 66 14.21 -6.85 -0.26
N LEU A 67 14.03 -7.37 -1.48
CA LEU A 67 14.29 -8.78 -1.77
C LEU A 67 15.77 -9.14 -1.61
N ALA A 68 16.69 -8.26 -2.00
CA ALA A 68 18.11 -8.46 -1.76
C ALA A 68 18.45 -8.43 -0.25
N LEU A 69 17.82 -7.52 0.50
CA LEU A 69 17.96 -7.45 1.96
C LEU A 69 17.42 -8.71 2.64
N GLU A 70 16.29 -9.26 2.18
CA GLU A 70 15.73 -10.54 2.64
C GLU A 70 16.77 -11.66 2.51
N VAL A 71 17.47 -11.75 1.36
CA VAL A 71 18.57 -12.73 1.17
C VAL A 71 19.64 -12.56 2.22
N VAL A 72 20.09 -11.33 2.49
CA VAL A 72 21.11 -11.05 3.52
C VAL A 72 20.61 -11.45 4.91
N ILE A 73 19.36 -11.13 5.24
CA ILE A 73 18.74 -11.49 6.52
C ILE A 73 18.68 -13.01 6.68
N LEU A 74 18.18 -13.73 5.68
CA LEU A 74 18.07 -15.19 5.71
C LEU A 74 19.44 -15.86 5.86
N VAL A 75 20.45 -15.37 5.14
CA VAL A 75 21.83 -15.86 5.26
C VAL A 75 22.41 -15.54 6.64
N ALA A 76 22.17 -14.35 7.19
CA ALA A 76 22.61 -14.01 8.55
C ALA A 76 21.98 -14.95 9.60
N LEU A 77 20.69 -15.30 9.44
CA LEU A 77 19.99 -16.19 10.35
C LEU A 77 20.48 -17.65 10.28
N LEU A 78 21.21 -18.06 9.23
CA LEU A 78 21.90 -19.37 9.19
C LEU A 78 22.94 -19.50 10.30
N PHE A 79 23.54 -18.37 10.73
CA PHE A 79 24.53 -18.35 11.80
C PHE A 79 23.91 -18.30 13.20
N SER A 80 22.57 -18.26 13.30
CA SER A 80 21.91 -18.36 14.59
C SER A 80 22.01 -19.79 15.16
N PRO A 81 21.92 -19.98 16.49
CA PRO A 81 21.99 -21.31 17.10
C PRO A 81 20.97 -22.32 16.58
N HIS A 82 19.87 -21.84 15.98
CA HIS A 82 18.80 -22.69 15.43
C HIS A 82 18.83 -22.73 13.89
N GLY A 83 19.74 -22.00 13.24
CA GLY A 83 19.78 -21.90 11.78
C GLY A 83 19.98 -23.25 11.09
N VAL A 84 20.73 -24.17 11.71
CA VAL A 84 21.00 -25.51 11.17
C VAL A 84 19.72 -26.33 11.04
N ALA A 85 18.78 -26.21 11.98
CA ALA A 85 17.51 -26.94 11.93
C ALA A 85 16.61 -26.50 10.76
N TYR A 86 16.81 -25.28 10.26
CA TYR A 86 16.02 -24.67 9.18
C TYR A 86 16.86 -24.37 7.93
N LEU A 87 18.01 -25.03 7.78
CA LEU A 87 18.96 -24.76 6.70
C LEU A 87 18.29 -24.82 5.32
N GLY A 88 17.49 -25.88 5.08
CA GLY A 88 16.79 -26.07 3.80
C GLY A 88 15.82 -24.92 3.50
N ASP A 89 14.96 -24.58 4.46
CA ASP A 89 13.95 -23.53 4.31
C ASP A 89 14.58 -22.15 4.08
N LEU A 90 15.64 -21.83 4.84
CA LEU A 90 16.36 -20.57 4.72
C LEU A 90 17.08 -20.44 3.38
N LEU A 91 17.74 -21.51 2.90
CA LEU A 91 18.41 -21.51 1.61
C LEU A 91 17.41 -21.42 0.44
N VAL A 92 16.31 -22.17 0.49
CA VAL A 92 15.25 -22.09 -0.53
C VAL A 92 14.66 -20.69 -0.57
N GLY A 93 14.33 -20.11 0.58
CA GLY A 93 13.83 -18.74 0.69
C GLY A 93 14.81 -17.72 0.10
N ALA A 94 16.11 -17.84 0.43
CA ALA A 94 17.16 -16.97 -0.08
C ALA A 94 17.31 -17.09 -1.61
N VAL A 95 17.31 -18.30 -2.16
CA VAL A 95 17.41 -18.54 -3.62
C VAL A 95 16.21 -17.95 -4.36
N ILE A 96 14.99 -18.14 -3.85
CA ILE A 96 13.77 -17.57 -4.45
C ILE A 96 13.85 -16.04 -4.44
N CYS A 97 14.18 -15.43 -3.30
CA CYS A 97 14.27 -13.97 -3.18
C CYS A 97 15.36 -13.40 -4.09
N ALA A 98 16.53 -14.04 -4.15
CA ALA A 98 17.61 -13.65 -5.06
C ALA A 98 17.19 -13.72 -6.53
N GLY A 99 16.54 -14.81 -6.94
CA GLY A 99 16.04 -14.98 -8.30
C GLY A 99 15.03 -13.89 -8.70
N ILE A 100 14.07 -13.59 -7.81
CA ILE A 100 13.08 -12.51 -8.05
C ILE A 100 13.77 -11.14 -8.08
N ALA A 101 14.70 -10.87 -7.17
CA ALA A 101 15.44 -9.60 -7.11
C ALA A 101 16.25 -9.36 -8.38
N LEU A 102 17.03 -10.35 -8.81
CA LEU A 102 17.85 -10.29 -10.02
C LEU A 102 17.00 -10.16 -11.28
N GLY A 103 15.95 -10.98 -11.41
CA GLY A 103 15.04 -10.93 -12.57
C GLY A 103 14.32 -9.58 -12.66
N THR A 104 13.77 -9.08 -11.55
CA THR A 104 13.07 -7.79 -11.53
C THR A 104 14.04 -6.63 -11.75
N GLY A 105 15.23 -6.69 -11.16
CA GLY A 105 16.28 -5.69 -11.34
C GLY A 105 16.78 -5.62 -12.78
N TRP A 106 16.97 -6.79 -13.42
CA TRP A 106 17.35 -6.89 -14.82
C TRP A 106 16.27 -6.36 -15.76
N LEU A 107 15.00 -6.75 -15.56
CA LEU A 107 13.88 -6.18 -16.32
C LEU A 107 13.80 -4.66 -16.16
N LEU A 108 13.98 -4.16 -14.93
CA LEU A 108 13.99 -2.73 -14.67
C LEU A 108 15.15 -2.03 -15.39
N TYR A 109 16.34 -2.62 -15.40
CA TYR A 109 17.51 -2.11 -16.10
C TYR A 109 17.25 -1.96 -17.61
N GLN A 110 16.53 -2.90 -18.22
CA GLN A 110 16.16 -2.84 -19.65
C GLN A 110 15.13 -1.74 -19.99
N THR A 111 14.34 -1.28 -19.01
CA THR A 111 13.34 -0.24 -19.27
C THR A 111 13.99 1.14 -19.39
N LYS A 112 13.77 1.82 -20.52
CA LYS A 112 14.21 3.20 -20.73
C LYS A 112 13.64 4.12 -19.64
N PRO A 113 14.45 5.01 -19.04
CA PRO A 113 13.93 5.99 -18.09
C PRO A 113 13.04 6.98 -18.85
N ILE A 114 11.74 6.93 -18.58
CA ILE A 114 10.76 7.90 -19.09
C ILE A 114 10.45 8.84 -17.92
N PRO A 115 10.40 10.17 -18.14
CA PRO A 115 10.05 11.11 -17.09
C PRO A 115 8.69 10.72 -16.48
N PRO A 116 8.60 10.63 -15.14
CA PRO A 116 7.36 10.22 -14.49
C PRO A 116 6.29 11.31 -14.67
N VAL A 117 5.07 10.90 -14.99
CA VAL A 117 3.91 11.79 -14.90
C VAL A 117 3.56 11.91 -13.43
N LEU A 118 4.00 13.00 -12.81
CA LEU A 118 3.69 13.29 -11.41
C LEU A 118 2.35 14.05 -11.34
N PRO A 119 1.56 13.83 -10.28
CA PRO A 119 0.43 14.71 -9.98
C PRO A 119 0.93 16.15 -9.89
N TRP A 120 0.09 17.11 -10.26
CA TRP A 120 0.44 18.52 -10.14
C TRP A 120 0.89 18.85 -8.71
N MET A 121 2.09 19.41 -8.60
CA MET A 121 2.67 19.85 -7.34
C MET A 121 2.41 21.34 -7.19
N THR A 122 1.81 21.74 -6.07
CA THR A 122 1.60 23.16 -5.78
C THR A 122 2.94 23.86 -5.61
N GLU A 123 3.04 25.10 -6.12
CA GLU A 123 4.20 25.97 -5.96
C GLU A 123 4.28 26.62 -4.57
N LYS A 124 3.27 26.40 -3.72
CA LYS A 124 3.27 26.93 -2.36
C LYS A 124 4.54 26.52 -1.59
N PRO A 125 5.07 27.37 -0.71
CA PRO A 125 6.16 26.96 0.19
C PRO A 125 5.74 25.75 1.05
N ILE A 126 6.72 24.99 1.54
CA ILE A 126 6.46 23.85 2.43
C ILE A 126 5.75 24.35 3.69
N THR A 127 4.53 23.84 3.91
CA THR A 127 3.67 24.22 5.02
C THR A 127 4.23 23.71 6.36
N ALA A 128 3.82 24.32 7.48
CA ALA A 128 4.26 23.87 8.81
C ALA A 128 3.90 22.39 9.08
N ILE A 129 2.70 21.97 8.70
CA ILE A 129 2.23 20.58 8.85
C ILE A 129 3.06 19.62 7.98
N GLU A 130 3.46 20.01 6.77
CA GLU A 130 4.36 19.20 5.95
C GLU A 130 5.73 19.02 6.62
N ARG A 131 6.32 20.06 7.22
CA ARG A 131 7.58 19.94 7.98
C ARG A 131 7.45 19.02 9.18
N VAL A 132 6.36 19.16 9.95
CA VAL A 132 6.05 18.25 11.07
C VAL A 132 5.94 16.81 10.55
N GLY A 133 5.25 16.61 9.42
CA GLY A 133 5.15 15.31 8.77
C GLY A 133 6.51 14.74 8.36
N GLN A 134 7.40 15.55 7.79
CA GLN A 134 8.77 15.13 7.45
C GLN A 134 9.56 14.68 8.68
N VAL A 135 9.48 15.42 9.79
CA VAL A 135 10.19 15.06 11.04
C VAL A 135 9.63 13.77 11.64
N ILE A 136 8.31 13.64 11.76
CA ILE A 136 7.67 12.44 12.31
C ILE A 136 8.00 11.21 11.47
N LEU A 137 7.89 11.31 10.14
CA LEU A 137 8.23 10.24 9.22
C LEU A 137 9.73 9.90 9.25
N GLY A 138 10.59 10.91 9.39
CA GLY A 138 12.03 10.74 9.52
C GLY A 138 12.43 9.97 10.77
N LEU A 139 11.92 10.39 11.94
CA LEU A 139 12.16 9.73 13.22
C LEU A 139 11.60 8.31 13.25
N PHE A 140 10.36 8.13 12.78
CA PHE A 140 9.75 6.80 12.67
C PHE A 140 10.56 5.88 11.74
N GLY A 141 10.95 6.39 10.57
CA GLY A 141 11.69 5.62 9.58
C GLY A 141 13.07 5.20 10.08
N ALA A 142 13.82 6.12 10.69
CA ALA A 142 15.12 5.83 11.29
C ALA A 142 14.99 4.85 12.48
N GLY A 143 14.00 5.07 13.35
CA GLY A 143 13.73 4.20 14.49
C GLY A 143 13.42 2.76 14.07
N LEU A 144 12.62 2.56 13.02
CA LEU A 144 12.33 1.23 12.49
C LEU A 144 13.55 0.54 11.89
N LEU A 145 14.45 1.27 11.21
CA LEU A 145 15.67 0.69 10.66
C LEU A 145 16.65 0.26 11.76
N VAL A 146 16.81 1.10 12.79
CA VAL A 146 17.61 0.74 13.99
C VAL A 146 17.00 -0.48 14.66
N LEU A 147 15.68 -0.51 14.85
CA LEU A 147 15.00 -1.65 15.46
C LEU A 147 15.16 -2.93 14.62
N ALA A 148 15.06 -2.84 13.29
CA ALA A 148 15.30 -3.97 12.40
C ALA A 148 16.73 -4.53 12.56
N ALA A 149 17.74 -3.66 12.62
CA ALA A 149 19.13 -4.06 12.83
C ALA A 149 19.36 -4.69 14.20
N VAL A 150 18.77 -4.12 15.27
CA VAL A 150 18.85 -4.67 16.62
C VAL A 150 18.19 -6.05 16.71
N VAL A 151 16.98 -6.21 16.15
CA VAL A 151 16.27 -7.50 16.14
C VAL A 151 17.05 -8.55 15.34
N LEU A 152 17.67 -8.17 14.22
CA LEU A 152 18.56 -9.06 13.47
C LEU A 152 19.76 -9.49 14.31
N ALA A 153 20.47 -8.54 14.92
CA ALA A 153 21.64 -8.83 15.75
C ALA A 153 21.30 -9.75 16.93
N LEU A 154 20.20 -9.49 17.63
CA LEU A 154 19.71 -10.33 18.72
C LEU A 154 19.27 -11.72 18.23
N GLY A 155 18.69 -11.80 17.03
CA GLY A 155 18.32 -13.07 16.41
C GLY A 155 19.54 -13.93 16.07
N VAL A 156 20.57 -13.32 15.47
CA VAL A 156 21.84 -14.01 15.17
C VAL A 156 22.55 -14.44 16.46
N ALA A 157 22.55 -13.60 17.50
CA ALA A 157 23.14 -13.93 18.79
C ALA A 157 22.36 -15.00 19.59
N GLY A 158 21.17 -15.40 19.16
CA GLY A 158 20.31 -16.34 19.89
C GLY A 158 19.66 -15.76 21.15
N ALA A 159 19.69 -14.44 21.34
CA ALA A 159 19.15 -13.76 22.52
C ALA A 159 17.61 -13.70 22.55
N LEU A 160 16.95 -14.06 21.44
CA LEU A 160 15.49 -14.09 21.30
C LEU A 160 15.01 -15.51 20.99
N PRO A 161 15.06 -16.47 21.93
CA PRO A 161 14.80 -17.88 21.67
C PRO A 161 13.43 -18.14 21.02
N GLY A 162 12.40 -17.36 21.39
CA GLY A 162 11.07 -17.45 20.79
C GLY A 162 10.94 -16.90 19.36
N LEU A 163 11.85 -16.01 18.94
CA LEU A 163 11.90 -15.48 17.57
C LEU A 163 12.81 -16.35 16.68
N VAL A 164 13.90 -16.85 17.27
CA VAL A 164 14.95 -17.64 16.60
C VAL A 164 14.50 -19.09 16.36
N SER A 165 13.54 -19.59 17.14
CA SER A 165 12.92 -20.90 16.90
C SER A 165 12.21 -21.00 15.55
N GLN A 166 11.90 -19.87 14.89
CA GLN A 166 11.25 -19.84 13.58
C GLN A 166 11.90 -18.75 12.72
N PRO A 167 13.09 -19.02 12.14
CA PRO A 167 13.94 -17.97 11.55
C PRO A 167 13.31 -17.29 10.33
N LEU A 168 12.46 -17.98 9.56
CA LEU A 168 11.68 -17.34 8.48
C LEU A 168 10.77 -16.22 8.99
N LEU A 169 10.25 -16.34 10.21
CA LEU A 169 9.38 -15.31 10.81
C LEU A 169 10.17 -14.10 11.25
N ALA A 170 11.32 -14.36 11.88
CA ALA A 170 12.27 -13.32 12.23
C ALA A 170 12.65 -12.56 10.96
N GLY A 171 12.96 -13.27 9.88
CA GLY A 171 13.25 -12.70 8.56
C GLY A 171 12.15 -11.77 8.06
N GLY A 172 10.92 -12.27 7.95
CA GLY A 172 9.79 -11.47 7.46
C GLY A 172 9.47 -10.25 8.33
N LEU A 173 9.62 -10.35 9.66
CA LEU A 173 9.44 -9.22 10.58
C LEU A 173 10.54 -8.16 10.40
N ILE A 174 11.81 -8.59 10.34
CA ILE A 174 12.96 -7.70 10.13
C ILE A 174 12.81 -6.98 8.79
N LEU A 175 12.44 -7.70 7.73
CA LEU A 175 12.15 -7.10 6.43
C LEU A 175 11.00 -6.11 6.49
N LYS A 176 9.88 -6.45 7.16
CA LYS A 176 8.74 -5.52 7.33
C LYS A 176 9.21 -4.21 7.95
N MET A 177 9.94 -4.29 9.07
CA MET A 177 10.47 -3.11 9.76
C MET A 177 11.41 -2.31 8.85
N ALA A 178 12.32 -2.98 8.16
CA ALA A 178 13.28 -2.33 7.27
C ALA A 178 12.60 -1.63 6.08
N LEU A 179 11.65 -2.29 5.42
CA LEU A 179 10.91 -1.73 4.29
C LEU A 179 9.98 -0.59 4.69
N LEU A 180 9.28 -0.70 5.83
CA LEU A 180 8.49 0.40 6.37
C LEU A 180 9.38 1.59 6.74
N GLY A 181 10.55 1.32 7.35
CA GLY A 181 11.54 2.33 7.67
C GLY A 181 12.04 3.07 6.43
N ALA A 182 12.41 2.32 5.38
CA ALA A 182 12.86 2.88 4.11
C ALA A 182 11.76 3.68 3.39
N LEU A 183 10.52 3.20 3.39
CA LEU A 183 9.38 3.92 2.81
C LEU A 183 9.08 5.22 3.57
N ALA A 184 9.14 5.20 4.90
CA ALA A 184 8.95 6.37 5.74
C ALA A 184 10.06 7.42 5.52
N LEU A 185 11.33 7.00 5.42
CA LEU A 185 12.43 7.91 5.07
C LEU A 185 12.31 8.48 3.66
N LEU A 186 11.88 7.67 2.69
CA LEU A 186 11.60 8.15 1.33
C LEU A 186 10.48 9.19 1.35
N ALA A 187 9.39 8.92 2.09
CA ALA A 187 8.31 9.89 2.29
C ALA A 187 8.79 11.17 3.00
N ALA A 188 9.66 11.05 4.01
CA ALA A 188 10.23 12.18 4.74
C ALA A 188 11.12 13.08 3.87
N SER A 189 11.89 12.49 2.95
CA SER A 189 12.80 13.25 2.07
C SER A 189 12.07 14.29 1.21
N ASP A 190 10.87 13.94 0.71
CA ASP A 190 10.00 14.84 -0.04
C ASP A 190 8.55 14.32 0.05
N VAL A 191 7.80 14.84 1.02
CA VAL A 191 6.41 14.45 1.31
C VAL A 191 5.44 14.78 0.16
N ARG A 192 5.83 15.66 -0.77
CA ARG A 192 5.00 16.01 -1.92
C ARG A 192 5.18 14.99 -3.03
N ARG A 193 6.45 14.73 -3.37
CA ARG A 193 6.83 13.81 -4.45
C ARG A 193 6.61 12.34 -4.09
N HIS A 194 6.85 11.97 -2.83
CA HIS A 194 6.77 10.60 -2.35
C HIS A 194 5.53 10.33 -1.48
N ALA A 195 4.44 11.07 -1.69
CA ALA A 195 3.17 10.86 -0.97
C ALA A 195 2.65 9.41 -1.10
N SER A 196 2.93 8.74 -2.22
CA SER A 196 2.58 7.33 -2.42
C SER A 196 3.35 6.38 -1.50
N ALA A 197 4.58 6.71 -1.08
CA ALA A 197 5.31 5.92 -0.10
C ALA A 197 4.63 5.96 1.28
N LEU A 198 4.08 7.12 1.68
CA LEU A 198 3.25 7.23 2.88
C LEU A 198 1.97 6.40 2.77
N THR A 199 1.30 6.42 1.60
CA THR A 199 0.14 5.54 1.35
C THR A 199 0.51 4.06 1.52
N LEU A 200 1.69 3.64 1.04
CA LEU A 200 2.16 2.28 1.21
C LEU A 200 2.43 1.91 2.68
N VAL A 201 3.00 2.82 3.48
CA VAL A 201 3.17 2.62 4.93
C VAL A 201 1.81 2.38 5.59
N ILE A 202 0.81 3.23 5.30
CA ILE A 202 -0.54 3.10 5.85
C ILE A 202 -1.20 1.78 5.43
N LEU A 203 -1.16 1.45 4.14
CA LEU A 203 -1.78 0.23 3.61
C LEU A 203 -1.12 -1.03 4.16
N ALA A 204 0.20 -1.08 4.23
CA ALA A 204 0.92 -2.23 4.77
C ALA A 204 0.63 -2.44 6.27
N SER A 205 0.59 -1.37 7.05
CA SER A 205 0.20 -1.45 8.46
C SER A 205 -1.28 -1.80 8.63
N ALA A 206 -2.17 -1.36 7.74
CA ALA A 206 -3.57 -1.77 7.76
C ALA A 206 -3.74 -3.27 7.47
N ILE A 207 -3.02 -3.81 6.49
CA ILE A 207 -3.03 -5.26 6.20
C ILE A 207 -2.47 -6.04 7.40
N SER A 208 -1.36 -5.57 7.98
CA SER A 208 -0.77 -6.19 9.17
C SER A 208 -1.71 -6.14 10.39
N PHE A 209 -2.44 -5.03 10.58
CA PHE A 209 -3.46 -4.90 11.62
C PHE A 209 -4.58 -5.95 11.44
N VAL A 210 -5.08 -6.12 10.21
CA VAL A 210 -6.10 -7.15 9.91
C VAL A 210 -5.55 -8.56 10.15
N ALA A 211 -4.29 -8.82 9.77
CA ALA A 211 -3.64 -10.09 10.06
C ALA A 211 -3.51 -10.32 11.57
N ALA A 212 -3.10 -9.31 12.35
CA ALA A 212 -3.00 -9.37 13.81
C ALA A 212 -4.35 -9.64 14.48
N LEU A 213 -5.42 -9.05 13.96
CA LEU A 213 -6.78 -9.31 14.44
C LEU A 213 -7.22 -10.76 14.16
N ALA A 214 -6.90 -11.28 12.98
CA ALA A 214 -7.19 -12.66 12.61
C ALA A 214 -6.40 -13.67 13.48
N THR A 215 -5.12 -13.39 13.75
CA THR A 215 -4.28 -14.25 14.61
C THR A 215 -4.66 -14.18 16.08
N LEU A 216 -5.07 -13.01 16.59
CA LEU A 216 -5.52 -12.87 17.99
C LEU A 216 -6.73 -13.78 18.27
N ARG A 217 -7.67 -13.88 17.32
CA ARG A 217 -8.80 -14.82 17.41
C ARG A 217 -8.34 -16.28 17.48
N SER A 218 -7.30 -16.63 16.72
CA SER A 218 -6.73 -17.98 16.74
C SER A 218 -6.03 -18.29 18.07
N VAL A 219 -5.26 -17.35 18.62
CA VAL A 219 -4.61 -17.51 19.94
C VAL A 219 -5.65 -17.74 21.05
N ALA A 220 -6.78 -17.03 21.00
CA ALA A 220 -7.87 -17.24 21.97
C ALA A 220 -8.45 -18.66 21.94
N LEU A 221 -8.37 -19.37 20.80
CA LEU A 221 -8.87 -20.73 20.64
C LEU A 221 -7.83 -21.80 20.98
N SER A 222 -6.55 -21.53 20.75
CA SER A 222 -5.45 -22.50 20.92
C SER A 222 -4.82 -22.51 22.32
N GLY A 223 -5.21 -21.56 23.19
CA GLY A 223 -4.69 -21.44 24.55
C GLY A 223 -3.44 -20.55 24.66
N ALA A 224 -3.15 -20.10 25.88
CA ALA A 224 -2.06 -19.18 26.16
C ALA A 224 -0.70 -19.89 26.17
N ARG A 225 0.09 -19.74 25.09
CA ARG A 225 1.53 -20.04 25.13
C ARG A 225 2.28 -18.86 25.79
N VAL A 226 3.20 -19.18 26.69
CA VAL A 226 4.07 -18.20 27.37
C VAL A 226 5.43 -18.20 26.70
N LEU A 227 5.91 -17.03 26.32
CA LEU A 227 7.23 -16.79 25.76
C LEU A 227 8.07 -16.04 26.81
N SER A 228 9.20 -16.63 27.18
CA SER A 228 10.15 -15.98 28.09
C SER A 228 11.14 -15.14 27.29
N VAL A 229 11.07 -13.82 27.44
CA VAL A 229 12.00 -12.86 26.83
C VAL A 229 12.76 -12.18 27.96
N SER A 230 14.08 -12.39 28.02
CA SER A 230 14.96 -11.76 29.02
C SER A 230 14.47 -11.90 30.49
N GLY A 231 13.98 -13.09 30.86
CA GLY A 231 13.45 -13.36 32.20
C GLY A 231 12.02 -12.86 32.44
N THR A 232 11.42 -12.11 31.51
CA THR A 232 9.99 -11.75 31.56
C THR A 232 9.15 -12.75 30.79
N SER A 233 8.11 -13.29 31.43
CA SER A 233 7.14 -14.17 30.79
C SER A 233 6.04 -13.33 30.14
N LEU A 234 6.08 -13.22 28.81
CA LEU A 234 5.02 -12.58 28.02
C LEU A 234 4.16 -13.65 27.37
N THR A 235 2.86 -13.55 27.55
CA THR A 235 1.93 -14.40 26.81
C THR A 235 1.94 -14.02 25.33
N LEU A 236 1.71 -14.99 24.47
CA LEU A 236 1.55 -14.74 23.04
C LEU A 236 0.44 -13.71 22.77
N ALA A 237 -0.66 -13.75 23.53
CA ALA A 237 -1.75 -12.78 23.44
C ALA A 237 -1.28 -11.34 23.72
N GLN A 238 -0.40 -11.12 24.71
CA GLN A 238 0.14 -9.80 25.00
C GLN A 238 1.02 -9.27 23.86
N ILE A 239 1.87 -10.12 23.28
CA ILE A 239 2.70 -9.74 22.13
C ILE A 239 1.81 -9.36 20.93
N GLN A 240 0.77 -10.16 20.67
CA GLN A 240 -0.21 -9.92 19.61
C GLN A 240 -0.98 -8.61 19.79
N GLN A 241 -1.42 -8.33 21.03
CA GLN A 241 -2.06 -7.06 21.38
C GLN A 241 -1.11 -5.88 21.16
N GLY A 242 0.16 -6.01 21.53
CA GLY A 242 1.18 -4.99 21.28
C GLY A 242 1.33 -4.69 19.79
N VAL A 243 1.41 -5.73 18.94
CA VAL A 243 1.47 -5.57 17.47
C VAL A 243 0.19 -4.91 16.93
N LEU A 244 -0.98 -5.35 17.38
CA LEU A 244 -2.27 -4.80 16.96
C LEU A 244 -2.37 -3.30 17.28
N VAL A 245 -2.01 -2.91 18.52
CA VAL A 245 -2.04 -1.51 18.97
C VAL A 245 -1.02 -0.68 18.19
N ALA A 246 0.18 -1.21 17.96
CA ALA A 246 1.21 -0.52 17.18
C ALA A 246 0.77 -0.28 15.73
N ASP A 247 0.28 -1.32 15.02
CA ASP A 247 -0.19 -1.17 13.64
C ASP A 247 -1.40 -0.22 13.56
N ALA A 248 -2.35 -0.28 14.51
CA ALA A 248 -3.48 0.64 14.58
C ALA A 248 -3.02 2.10 14.78
N ALA A 249 -2.09 2.34 15.70
CA ALA A 249 -1.53 3.66 15.95
C ALA A 249 -0.84 4.21 14.69
N ILE A 250 -0.03 3.40 14.01
CA ILE A 250 0.64 3.76 12.76
C ILE A 250 -0.40 4.16 11.69
N VAL A 251 -1.44 3.35 11.50
CA VAL A 251 -2.50 3.63 10.52
C VAL A 251 -3.21 4.95 10.84
N VAL A 252 -3.67 5.13 12.08
CA VAL A 252 -4.44 6.32 12.49
C VAL A 252 -3.59 7.59 12.39
N VAL A 253 -2.37 7.57 12.98
CA VAL A 253 -1.49 8.73 13.00
C VAL A 253 -1.08 9.14 11.60
N PHE A 254 -0.64 8.20 10.75
CA PHE A 254 -0.19 8.54 9.41
C PHE A 254 -1.35 8.84 8.45
N ALA A 255 -2.53 8.26 8.62
CA ALA A 255 -3.72 8.67 7.87
C ALA A 255 -4.14 10.09 8.24
N ALA A 256 -4.17 10.44 9.52
CA ALA A 256 -4.48 11.79 9.98
C ALA A 256 -3.44 12.81 9.47
N LEU A 257 -2.15 12.47 9.55
CA LEU A 257 -1.06 13.30 9.05
C LEU A 257 -1.14 13.48 7.52
N SER A 258 -1.40 12.40 6.77
CA SER A 258 -1.59 12.44 5.31
C SER A 258 -2.76 13.34 4.93
N LEU A 259 -3.89 13.23 5.63
CA LEU A 259 -5.05 14.08 5.41
C LEU A 259 -4.76 15.55 5.74
N ALA A 260 -4.09 15.82 6.87
CA ALA A 260 -3.73 17.17 7.29
C ALA A 260 -2.76 17.84 6.30
N MET A 261 -1.70 17.13 5.87
CA MET A 261 -0.77 17.62 4.84
C MET A 261 -1.48 17.87 3.51
N SER A 262 -2.37 16.96 3.10
CA SER A 262 -3.11 17.10 1.84
C SER A 262 -4.08 18.28 1.85
N ARG A 263 -4.75 18.53 2.98
CA ARG A 263 -5.61 19.70 3.18
C ARG A 263 -4.81 21.00 3.22
N ALA A 264 -3.70 21.04 3.94
CA ALA A 264 -2.84 22.23 4.00
C ALA A 264 -2.27 22.59 2.61
N ARG A 265 -1.94 21.58 1.80
CA ARG A 265 -1.46 21.76 0.43
C ARG A 265 -2.54 22.37 -0.48
N LEU A 266 -3.77 21.89 -0.34
CA LEU A 266 -4.90 22.21 -1.21
C LEU A 266 -5.97 23.03 -0.45
N ASP A 267 -5.56 24.00 0.36
CA ASP A 267 -6.44 24.83 1.22
C ASP A 267 -7.47 25.70 0.46
N TYR A 268 -7.28 25.91 -0.84
CA TYR A 268 -8.17 26.70 -1.70
C TYR A 268 -9.31 25.87 -2.29
N LEU A 269 -9.37 24.56 -2.01
CA LEU A 269 -10.49 23.72 -2.45
C LEU A 269 -11.73 24.06 -1.63
N GLY A 270 -12.78 24.53 -2.31
CA GLY A 270 -14.04 24.92 -1.68
C GLY A 270 -15.04 23.77 -1.55
N TYR A 271 -14.95 22.76 -2.42
CA TYR A 271 -15.98 21.74 -2.56
C TYR A 271 -15.45 20.30 -2.57
N VAL A 272 -14.43 19.95 -3.37
CA VAL A 272 -13.87 18.59 -3.43
C VAL A 272 -12.83 18.34 -2.33
N TRP A 273 -12.73 17.10 -1.87
CA TRP A 273 -11.63 16.69 -0.98
C TRP A 273 -10.32 16.54 -1.76
N PRO A 274 -9.14 16.62 -1.11
CA PRO A 274 -7.85 16.43 -1.75
C PRO A 274 -7.72 15.18 -2.63
N PHE A 275 -8.23 14.04 -2.18
CA PHE A 275 -8.18 12.80 -2.97
C PHE A 275 -9.13 12.85 -4.18
N GLN A 276 -10.33 13.44 -4.01
CA GLN A 276 -11.30 13.64 -5.09
C GLN A 276 -10.75 14.58 -6.17
N PHE A 277 -10.04 15.63 -5.77
CA PHE A 277 -9.32 16.51 -6.67
C PHE A 277 -8.34 15.72 -7.55
N ARG A 278 -7.57 14.80 -6.96
CA ARG A 278 -6.63 13.93 -7.70
C ARG A 278 -7.33 12.96 -8.64
N THR A 279 -8.51 12.46 -8.26
CA THR A 279 -9.35 11.64 -9.14
C THR A 279 -9.82 12.44 -10.36
N VAL A 280 -10.34 13.65 -10.16
CA VAL A 280 -10.78 14.53 -11.26
C VAL A 280 -9.61 14.90 -12.18
N GLU A 281 -8.45 15.23 -11.60
CA GLU A 281 -7.21 15.48 -12.36
C GLU A 281 -6.82 14.24 -13.21
N ALA A 282 -6.90 13.03 -12.65
CA ALA A 282 -6.61 11.81 -13.39
C ALA A 282 -7.64 11.53 -14.49
N LEU A 283 -8.93 11.77 -14.24
CA LEU A 283 -9.98 11.65 -15.24
C LEU A 283 -9.79 12.65 -16.38
N ALA A 284 -9.51 13.92 -16.08
CA ALA A 284 -9.25 14.95 -17.07
C ALA A 284 -8.05 14.60 -17.96
N ASN A 285 -6.95 14.12 -17.36
CA ASN A 285 -5.79 13.63 -18.10
C ASN A 285 -6.10 12.43 -19.01
N ALA A 286 -7.02 11.55 -18.60
CA ALA A 286 -7.38 10.35 -19.36
C ALA A 286 -8.38 10.63 -20.49
N LEU A 287 -9.33 11.55 -20.28
CA LEU A 287 -10.45 11.82 -21.19
C LEU A 287 -10.13 12.88 -22.25
N VAL A 288 -9.24 13.83 -21.96
CA VAL A 288 -8.93 14.97 -22.85
C VAL A 288 -7.42 15.02 -23.20
N PRO A 289 -6.85 13.97 -23.81
CA PRO A 289 -5.42 13.98 -24.15
C PRO A 289 -5.06 14.91 -25.31
N ASP A 290 -5.97 15.14 -26.26
CA ASP A 290 -5.69 15.71 -27.58
C ASP A 290 -6.44 17.03 -27.89
N ALA A 291 -6.88 17.77 -26.86
CA ALA A 291 -7.51 19.07 -27.10
C ALA A 291 -6.49 20.08 -27.69
N PRO A 292 -6.86 20.86 -28.73
CA PRO A 292 -5.95 21.81 -29.38
C PRO A 292 -5.46 22.90 -28.42
N ASP A 293 -6.35 23.41 -27.57
CA ASP A 293 -6.03 24.29 -26.43
C ASP A 293 -6.04 23.47 -25.15
N ARG A 294 -4.94 22.77 -24.89
CA ARG A 294 -4.87 21.83 -23.76
C ARG A 294 -4.80 22.57 -22.43
N ILE A 295 -5.95 22.79 -21.81
CA ILE A 295 -6.06 23.20 -20.41
C ILE A 295 -5.39 22.10 -19.56
N PRO A 296 -4.42 22.43 -18.69
CA PRO A 296 -3.83 21.46 -17.77
C PRO A 296 -4.88 20.77 -16.90
N ALA A 297 -4.79 19.46 -16.71
CA ALA A 297 -5.80 18.68 -15.98
C ALA A 297 -6.06 19.15 -14.54
N HIS A 298 -5.03 19.69 -13.87
CA HIS A 298 -5.21 20.27 -12.54
C HIS A 298 -6.05 21.55 -12.58
N GLN A 299 -5.94 22.37 -13.65
CA GLN A 299 -6.77 23.56 -13.81
C GLN A 299 -8.23 23.18 -14.05
N ILE A 300 -8.49 22.15 -14.88
CA ILE A 300 -9.85 21.60 -15.06
C ILE A 300 -10.46 21.20 -13.71
N ALA A 301 -9.68 20.53 -12.86
CA ALA A 301 -10.13 20.14 -11.52
C ALA A 301 -10.38 21.36 -10.59
N LEU A 302 -9.58 22.43 -10.68
CA LEU A 302 -9.78 23.67 -9.93
C LEU A 302 -11.01 24.45 -10.41
N ILE A 303 -11.24 24.53 -11.72
CA ILE A 303 -12.41 25.17 -12.32
C ILE A 303 -13.67 24.43 -11.89
N LEU A 304 -13.66 23.09 -11.98
CA LEU A 304 -14.78 22.27 -11.52
C LEU A 304 -15.06 22.47 -10.03
N ASP A 305 -14.04 22.50 -9.18
CA ASP A 305 -14.20 22.74 -7.74
C ASP A 305 -14.85 24.10 -7.47
N ARG A 306 -14.34 25.17 -8.10
CA ARG A 306 -14.90 26.52 -7.96
C ARG A 306 -16.34 26.60 -8.45
N TYR A 307 -16.61 26.03 -9.62
CA TYR A 307 -17.94 25.98 -10.22
C TYR A 307 -18.93 25.25 -9.30
N LEU A 308 -18.59 24.06 -8.80
CA LEU A 308 -19.48 23.32 -7.92
C LEU A 308 -19.65 23.97 -6.55
N SER A 309 -18.63 24.68 -6.05
CA SER A 309 -18.69 25.40 -4.77
C SER A 309 -19.68 26.58 -4.78
N SER A 310 -20.03 27.15 -5.95
CA SER A 310 -20.98 28.25 -6.04
C SER A 310 -22.45 27.81 -5.94
N PHE A 311 -22.74 26.51 -5.98
CA PHE A 311 -24.12 26.00 -5.91
C PHE A 311 -24.49 25.56 -4.48
N PRO A 312 -25.48 26.19 -3.84
CA PRO A 312 -25.95 25.79 -2.51
C PRO A 312 -26.92 24.60 -2.59
N SER A 313 -26.48 23.44 -3.09
CA SER A 313 -27.34 22.25 -3.23
C SER A 313 -26.84 21.07 -2.40
N SER A 314 -27.71 20.49 -1.57
CA SER A 314 -27.44 19.25 -0.82
C SER A 314 -27.19 18.05 -1.74
N ARG A 315 -27.71 18.07 -2.97
CA ARG A 315 -27.52 17.01 -3.97
C ARG A 315 -26.08 16.89 -4.45
N LEU A 316 -25.24 17.91 -4.23
CA LEU A 316 -23.82 17.86 -4.53
C LEU A 316 -23.08 16.77 -3.75
N VAL A 317 -23.60 16.29 -2.62
CA VAL A 317 -22.99 15.14 -1.92
C VAL A 317 -22.92 13.91 -2.84
N LEU A 318 -23.88 13.72 -3.76
CA LEU A 318 -23.87 12.62 -4.72
C LEU A 318 -22.67 12.69 -5.67
N THR A 319 -22.29 13.87 -6.13
CA THR A 319 -21.11 14.06 -6.99
C THR A 319 -19.83 13.69 -6.24
N ARG A 320 -19.72 14.06 -4.95
CA ARG A 320 -18.58 13.68 -4.11
C ARG A 320 -18.51 12.17 -3.93
N LEU A 321 -19.63 11.52 -3.65
CA LEU A 321 -19.73 10.06 -3.52
C LEU A 321 -19.39 9.36 -4.84
N ALA A 322 -19.85 9.89 -5.97
CA ALA A 322 -19.52 9.39 -7.30
C ALA A 322 -18.01 9.44 -7.60
N VAL A 323 -17.36 10.58 -7.34
CA VAL A 323 -15.90 10.72 -7.54
C VAL A 323 -15.13 9.79 -6.60
N THR A 324 -15.53 9.68 -5.32
CA THR A 324 -14.95 8.70 -4.39
C THR A 324 -15.14 7.26 -4.88
N GLY A 325 -16.33 6.93 -5.39
CA GLY A 325 -16.63 5.62 -5.96
C GLY A 325 -15.74 5.30 -7.16
N LEU A 326 -15.53 6.28 -8.05
CA LEU A 326 -14.61 6.15 -9.19
C LEU A 326 -13.17 5.96 -8.77
N GLU A 327 -12.71 6.68 -7.74
CA GLU A 327 -11.35 6.53 -7.21
C GLU A 327 -11.08 5.12 -6.73
N LEU A 328 -12.06 4.52 -6.03
CA LEU A 328 -11.96 3.20 -5.42
C LEU A 328 -12.35 2.06 -6.37
N ALA A 329 -13.06 2.34 -7.46
CA ALA A 329 -13.56 1.33 -8.39
C ALA A 329 -12.47 0.37 -8.91
N PRO A 330 -11.27 0.82 -9.31
CA PRO A 330 -10.20 -0.08 -9.76
C PRO A 330 -9.82 -1.18 -8.74
N LEU A 331 -10.02 -0.94 -7.43
CA LEU A 331 -9.69 -1.89 -6.38
C LEU A 331 -10.48 -3.19 -6.49
N ALA A 332 -11.72 -3.15 -6.98
CA ALA A 332 -12.54 -4.33 -7.21
C ALA A 332 -11.94 -5.29 -8.26
N TRP A 333 -11.00 -4.79 -9.07
CA TRP A 333 -10.25 -5.55 -10.06
C TRP A 333 -8.76 -5.62 -9.75
N LEU A 334 -8.38 -5.43 -8.48
CA LEU A 334 -6.99 -5.48 -8.03
C LEU A 334 -6.09 -4.53 -8.85
N HIS A 335 -6.61 -3.36 -9.20
CA HIS A 335 -5.85 -2.24 -9.73
C HIS A 335 -5.79 -1.13 -8.68
N PRO A 336 -4.69 -0.37 -8.58
CA PRO A 336 -4.62 0.70 -7.60
C PRO A 336 -5.63 1.80 -7.90
N PRO A 337 -5.91 2.69 -6.92
CA PRO A 337 -6.87 3.77 -7.06
C PRO A 337 -6.64 4.59 -8.34
N LEU A 338 -7.73 5.18 -8.86
CA LEU A 338 -7.72 5.81 -10.18
C LEU A 338 -6.68 6.94 -10.28
N SER A 339 -6.48 7.73 -9.23
CA SER A 339 -5.45 8.77 -9.15
C SER A 339 -3.99 8.28 -9.22
N ILE A 340 -3.78 6.98 -9.06
CA ILE A 340 -2.45 6.33 -9.09
C ILE A 340 -2.15 5.76 -10.48
N LEU A 341 -3.17 5.41 -11.26
CA LEU A 341 -3.02 4.85 -12.60
C LEU A 341 -2.37 5.84 -13.57
N SER A 342 -1.57 5.33 -14.50
CA SER A 342 -1.11 6.14 -15.63
C SER A 342 -2.29 6.63 -16.47
N PRO A 343 -2.21 7.78 -17.16
CA PRO A 343 -3.32 8.29 -17.98
C PRO A 343 -3.83 7.27 -19.00
N VAL A 344 -2.92 6.49 -19.61
CA VAL A 344 -3.26 5.43 -20.57
C VAL A 344 -3.98 4.26 -19.89
N ALA A 345 -3.51 3.83 -18.72
CA ALA A 345 -4.16 2.76 -17.96
C ALA A 345 -5.53 3.20 -17.44
N CYS A 346 -5.65 4.45 -16.99
CA CYS A 346 -6.92 5.05 -16.59
C CYS A 346 -7.90 5.08 -17.76
N ARG A 347 -7.49 5.58 -18.94
CA ARG A 347 -8.33 5.60 -20.15
C ARG A 347 -8.76 4.18 -20.54
N ARG A 348 -7.83 3.22 -20.55
CA ARG A 348 -8.14 1.81 -20.83
C ARG A 348 -9.13 1.23 -19.82
N PHE A 349 -8.98 1.53 -18.53
CA PHE A 349 -9.92 1.10 -17.50
C PHE A 349 -11.31 1.68 -17.75
N LEU A 350 -11.40 2.97 -18.06
CA LEU A 350 -12.66 3.63 -18.40
C LEU A 350 -13.28 3.04 -19.67
N ASP A 351 -12.52 2.87 -20.74
CA ASP A 351 -13.02 2.30 -22.01
C ASP A 351 -13.56 0.87 -21.83
N LEU A 352 -12.80 -0.01 -21.16
CA LEU A 352 -13.23 -1.39 -20.90
C LEU A 352 -14.48 -1.48 -20.04
N ARG A 353 -14.61 -0.61 -19.02
CA ARG A 353 -15.72 -0.67 -18.05
C ARG A 353 -16.93 0.12 -18.50
N TYR A 354 -16.72 1.19 -19.25
CA TYR A 354 -17.78 1.97 -19.83
C TYR A 354 -18.23 1.37 -21.16
N LYS A 355 -17.40 1.39 -22.21
CA LYS A 355 -17.83 1.03 -23.58
C LYS A 355 -18.12 -0.47 -23.74
N ASP A 356 -17.15 -1.31 -23.40
CA ASP A 356 -17.23 -2.74 -23.74
C ASP A 356 -18.21 -3.50 -22.84
N ASN A 357 -18.22 -3.19 -21.54
CA ASN A 357 -19.17 -3.81 -20.62
C ASN A 357 -20.60 -3.31 -20.82
N LEU A 358 -20.84 -2.05 -21.25
CA LEU A 358 -22.19 -1.57 -21.57
C LEU A 358 -22.87 -2.41 -22.66
N ALA A 359 -22.13 -2.78 -23.70
CA ALA A 359 -22.65 -3.60 -24.80
C ALA A 359 -22.79 -5.09 -24.43
N ALA A 360 -21.98 -5.58 -23.49
CA ALA A 360 -21.91 -6.99 -23.17
C ALA A 360 -22.74 -7.37 -21.91
N LYS A 361 -23.91 -7.97 -22.17
CA LYS A 361 -24.69 -8.86 -21.27
C LYS A 361 -25.58 -8.21 -20.20
N GLU A 362 -26.88 -8.35 -20.43
CA GLU A 362 -27.94 -8.46 -19.43
C GLU A 362 -27.98 -9.91 -18.90
N GLY A 363 -28.20 -10.11 -17.59
CA GLY A 363 -28.42 -11.45 -17.01
C GLY A 363 -27.39 -11.96 -15.99
N ARG A 364 -26.69 -11.10 -15.24
CA ARG A 364 -25.86 -11.52 -14.10
C ARG A 364 -26.64 -11.41 -12.78
N THR A 365 -26.01 -11.85 -11.68
CA THR A 365 -26.58 -11.75 -10.33
C THR A 365 -26.96 -10.29 -9.99
N PRO A 366 -28.10 -10.04 -9.32
CA PRO A 366 -28.64 -8.69 -9.12
C PRO A 366 -27.68 -7.72 -8.39
N ILE A 367 -26.81 -8.24 -7.52
CA ILE A 367 -25.81 -7.44 -6.79
C ILE A 367 -24.78 -6.83 -7.76
N LEU A 368 -24.32 -7.59 -8.76
CA LEU A 368 -23.35 -7.10 -9.74
C LEU A 368 -23.97 -6.05 -10.66
N ASP A 369 -25.25 -6.22 -10.99
CA ASP A 369 -25.98 -5.26 -11.82
C ASP A 369 -26.23 -3.94 -11.07
N LEU A 370 -26.50 -3.99 -9.76
CA LEU A 370 -26.58 -2.80 -8.91
C LEU A 370 -25.22 -2.06 -8.86
N LEU A 371 -24.13 -2.77 -8.55
CA LEU A 371 -22.78 -2.17 -8.49
C LEU A 371 -22.38 -1.57 -9.84
N ARG A 372 -22.70 -2.26 -10.94
CA ARG A 372 -22.48 -1.77 -12.30
C ARG A 372 -23.27 -0.49 -12.58
N THR A 373 -24.55 -0.45 -12.22
CA THR A 373 -25.41 0.72 -12.41
C THR A 373 -24.88 1.93 -11.63
N GLN A 374 -24.46 1.72 -10.38
CA GLN A 374 -23.83 2.77 -9.56
C GLN A 374 -22.51 3.26 -10.17
N LEU A 375 -21.67 2.34 -10.66
CA LEU A 375 -20.41 2.70 -11.30
C LEU A 375 -20.62 3.48 -12.61
N GLN A 376 -21.62 3.12 -13.42
CA GLN A 376 -21.97 3.84 -14.64
C GLN A 376 -22.49 5.24 -14.34
N GLY A 377 -23.36 5.38 -13.33
CA GLY A 377 -23.81 6.68 -12.84
C GLY A 377 -22.62 7.54 -12.39
N ALA A 378 -21.70 6.96 -11.63
CA ALA A 378 -20.50 7.64 -11.17
C ALA A 378 -19.60 8.07 -12.34
N MET A 379 -19.36 7.20 -13.32
CA MET A 379 -18.59 7.50 -14.54
C MET A 379 -19.21 8.64 -15.33
N ARG A 380 -20.53 8.62 -15.54
CA ARG A 380 -21.24 9.68 -16.25
C ARG A 380 -21.07 11.03 -15.54
N ILE A 381 -21.24 11.05 -14.21
CA ILE A 381 -21.03 12.26 -13.39
C ILE A 381 -19.58 12.73 -13.49
N GLY A 382 -18.60 11.83 -13.40
CA GLY A 382 -17.18 12.16 -13.52
C GLY A 382 -16.82 12.77 -14.88
N MET A 383 -17.30 12.17 -15.98
CA MET A 383 -17.10 12.69 -17.33
C MET A 383 -17.76 14.06 -17.52
N GLN A 384 -19.01 14.21 -17.08
CA GLN A 384 -19.71 15.51 -17.13
C GLN A 384 -18.98 16.58 -16.31
N GLY A 385 -18.46 16.22 -15.14
CA GLY A 385 -17.64 17.12 -14.33
C GLY A 385 -16.38 17.58 -15.06
N VAL A 386 -15.66 16.66 -15.71
CA VAL A 386 -14.49 17.03 -16.53
C VAL A 386 -14.89 17.97 -17.67
N TYR A 387 -15.97 17.69 -18.39
CA TYR A 387 -16.44 18.58 -19.47
C TYR A 387 -16.85 19.97 -18.97
N ILE A 388 -17.55 20.05 -17.84
CA ILE A 388 -17.87 21.34 -17.20
C ILE A 388 -16.59 22.11 -16.91
N GLY A 389 -15.57 21.46 -16.33
CA GLY A 389 -14.29 22.10 -16.05
C GLY A 389 -13.49 22.52 -17.30
N CYS A 390 -13.76 21.95 -18.48
CA CYS A 390 -13.15 22.37 -19.74
C CYS A 390 -13.84 23.57 -20.39
N TYR A 391 -15.15 23.76 -20.16
CA TYR A 391 -15.97 24.76 -20.86
C TYR A 391 -16.50 25.90 -19.97
N SER A 392 -16.22 25.86 -18.67
CA SER A 392 -16.51 26.96 -17.74
C SER A 392 -15.29 27.85 -17.60
#